data_AF-A0A0F8YZZ6-F1
#
_entry.id   AF-A0A0F8YZZ6-F1
#
_cell.length_a   1.000
_cell.length_b   1.000
_cell.length_c   1.000
_cell.angle_alpha   90.00
_cell.angle_beta   90.00
_cell.angle_gamma   90.00
#
_symmetry.space_group_name_H-M   'P 1'
#
loop_
_entity.id
_entity.type
_entity.pdbx_description
1 polymer ?
#
loop_
_entity_poly.entity_id
_entity_poly.type
_entity_poly.pdbx_seq_one_letter_code
_entity_poly.pdbx_strand_id
1 'polypeptide(L)'
;YNVSRAIRDDDRRESLLALVHDTAGPPADLGIILRSAAAEGGDDEITEDIAATLELATAILADKGAQPELLLDGPDPHALAWAEWPNPDSLMTRDGSFEDEGVLGMIEALGRPEVALTGGAWISIEPTRAMVTVDVNTGADTSLAAGLKANIAAIRALPAQLRCRGLGGQVTIDLAPMAKKERKVLEQVMRAAFRADRVDTVLAGWTPLGCYELQRKRERLPLAQLIDPSDLS
;
A
#
# COMPACT_ATOMS: atom_id res chain seq x y z
N TYR A 1 23.03 2.92 12.10
CA TYR A 1 21.68 3.44 11.79
C TYR A 1 21.49 3.52 10.29
N ASN A 2 20.25 3.58 9.82
CA ASN A 2 19.95 3.66 8.39
C ASN A 2 18.96 4.77 8.10
N VAL A 3 19.08 5.38 6.92
CA VAL A 3 18.12 6.36 6.39
C VAL A 3 17.47 5.79 5.13
N SER A 4 16.14 5.89 5.06
CA SER A 4 15.33 5.42 3.94
C SER A 4 15.93 5.79 2.59
N ARG A 5 15.98 4.83 1.65
CA ARG A 5 16.49 5.04 0.28
C ARG A 5 15.61 5.98 -0.56
N ALA A 6 14.43 6.34 -0.06
CA ALA A 6 13.55 7.31 -0.70
C ALA A 6 14.06 8.76 -0.54
N ILE A 7 14.83 9.04 0.51
CA ILE A 7 15.48 10.34 0.72
C ILE A 7 16.71 10.39 -0.18
N ARG A 8 16.68 11.25 -1.21
CA ARG A 8 17.72 11.37 -2.25
C ARG A 8 18.67 12.53 -2.05
N ASP A 9 18.31 13.48 -1.20
CA ASP A 9 19.14 14.62 -0.84
C ASP A 9 20.25 14.16 0.10
N ASP A 10 21.50 14.18 -0.37
CA ASP A 10 22.64 13.66 0.38
C ASP A 10 22.95 14.50 1.63
N ASP A 11 22.76 15.81 1.58
CA ASP A 11 22.98 16.71 2.72
C ASP A 11 21.95 16.42 3.82
N ARG A 12 20.67 16.26 3.44
CA ARG A 12 19.62 15.88 4.40
C ARG A 12 19.88 14.50 5.00
N ARG A 13 20.41 13.54 4.21
CA ARG A 13 20.75 12.21 4.73
C ARG A 13 21.88 12.28 5.75
N GLU A 14 22.90 13.08 5.49
CA GLU A 14 24.02 13.26 6.42
C GLU A 14 23.54 13.92 7.72
N SER A 15 22.73 14.98 7.62
CA SER A 15 22.16 15.66 8.80
C SER A 15 21.32 14.71 9.66
N LEU A 16 20.48 13.90 9.02
CA LEU A 16 19.64 12.90 9.68
C LEU A 16 20.46 11.82 10.39
N LEU A 17 21.57 11.37 9.79
CA LEU A 17 22.47 10.42 10.43
C LEU A 17 23.15 11.05 11.65
N ALA A 18 23.59 12.30 11.54
CA ALA A 18 24.18 13.04 12.67
C ALA A 18 23.20 13.15 13.84
N LEU A 19 21.93 13.54 13.60
CA LEU A 19 20.90 13.60 14.63
C LEU A 19 20.72 12.28 15.39
N VAL A 20 20.67 11.16 14.67
CA VAL A 20 20.54 9.84 15.31
C VAL A 20 21.81 9.51 16.11
N HIS A 21 22.99 9.84 15.61
CA HIS A 21 24.24 9.61 16.36
C HIS A 21 24.33 10.45 17.63
N ASP A 22 23.89 11.71 17.59
CA ASP A 22 23.90 12.61 18.73
C ASP A 22 22.88 12.19 19.79
N THR A 23 21.72 11.69 19.36
CA THR A 23 20.62 11.29 20.26
C THR A 23 20.80 9.87 20.81
N ALA A 24 21.12 8.91 19.94
CA ALA A 24 21.17 7.49 20.27
C ALA A 24 22.58 6.99 20.62
N GLY A 25 23.62 7.79 20.37
CA GLY A 25 25.00 7.34 20.48
C GLY A 25 25.40 6.34 19.38
N PRO A 26 26.56 5.66 19.49
CA PRO A 26 26.95 4.64 18.53
C PRO A 26 25.99 3.44 18.57
N PRO A 27 25.72 2.77 17.44
CA PRO A 27 24.87 1.58 17.42
C PRO A 27 25.44 0.51 18.34
N ALA A 28 24.65 0.09 19.33
CA ALA A 28 24.94 -1.02 20.22
C ALA A 28 23.95 -2.16 19.92
N ASP A 29 23.11 -2.53 20.89
CA ASP A 29 22.13 -3.61 20.75
C ASP A 29 20.87 -3.19 19.96
N LEU A 30 20.62 -1.88 19.85
CA LEU A 30 19.46 -1.32 19.14
C LEU A 30 19.88 -0.59 17.86
N GLY A 31 19.07 -0.77 16.82
CA GLY A 31 19.21 -0.10 15.54
C GLY A 31 18.01 0.78 15.22
N ILE A 32 18.27 1.98 14.72
CA ILE A 32 17.26 2.93 14.23
C ILE A 32 17.28 3.01 12.71
N ILE A 33 16.07 3.08 12.14
CA ILE A 33 15.83 3.35 10.71
C ILE A 33 14.96 4.60 10.59
N LEU A 34 15.51 5.67 10.02
CA LEU A 34 14.75 6.87 9.69
C LEU A 34 13.94 6.67 8.41
N ARG A 35 12.62 6.84 8.52
CA ARG A 35 11.66 6.68 7.41
C ARG A 35 11.65 7.89 6.49
N SER A 36 10.99 7.77 5.33
CA SER A 36 10.94 8.84 4.32
C SER A 36 10.32 10.15 4.83
N ALA A 37 9.42 10.10 5.82
CA ALA A 37 8.84 11.29 6.44
C ALA A 37 9.88 12.21 7.10
N ALA A 38 11.02 11.66 7.54
CA ALA A 38 12.12 12.44 8.11
C ALA A 38 12.78 13.39 7.09
N ALA A 39 12.51 13.24 5.79
CA ALA A 39 12.99 14.17 4.78
C ALA A 39 12.48 15.60 5.02
N GLU A 40 11.23 15.73 5.48
CA GLU A 40 10.53 17.02 5.65
C GLU A 40 10.29 17.37 7.13
N GLY A 41 10.44 16.43 8.06
CA GLY A 41 10.25 16.66 9.49
C GLY A 41 11.31 17.59 10.10
N GLY A 42 10.94 18.32 11.14
CA GLY A 42 11.84 19.20 11.88
C GLY A 42 12.87 18.41 12.69
N ASP A 43 14.08 18.95 12.85
CA ASP A 43 15.18 18.26 13.53
C ASP A 43 14.88 17.99 15.01
N ASP A 44 14.21 18.93 15.68
CA ASP A 44 13.77 18.78 17.08
C ASP A 44 12.72 17.67 17.21
N GLU A 45 11.71 17.66 16.33
CA GLU A 45 10.65 16.64 16.31
C GLU A 45 11.23 15.23 16.06
N ILE A 46 12.18 15.13 15.13
CA ILE A 46 12.86 13.86 14.82
C ILE A 46 13.70 13.41 16.01
N THR A 47 14.39 14.33 16.69
CA THR A 47 15.19 14.05 17.88
C THR A 47 14.32 13.53 19.02
N GLU A 48 13.19 14.18 19.27
CA GLU A 48 12.20 13.76 20.27
C GLU A 48 11.63 12.37 19.93
N ASP A 49 11.27 12.10 18.67
CA ASP A 49 10.76 10.80 18.20
C ASP A 49 11.81 9.68 18.37
N ILE A 50 13.09 9.96 18.06
CA ILE A 50 14.20 9.02 18.28
C ILE A 50 14.32 8.69 19.77
N ALA A 51 14.35 9.70 20.64
CA ALA A 51 14.51 9.51 22.07
C ALA A 51 13.34 8.71 22.66
N ALA A 52 12.10 9.08 22.32
CA ALA A 52 10.89 8.39 22.77
C ALA A 52 10.87 6.92 22.29
N THR A 53 11.26 6.66 21.05
CA THR A 53 11.33 5.30 20.50
C THR A 53 12.36 4.43 21.23
N LEU A 54 13.53 4.99 21.55
CA LEU A 54 14.58 4.28 22.28
C LEU A 54 14.20 4.00 23.74
N GLU A 55 13.58 4.97 24.41
CA GLU A 55 13.09 4.82 25.76
C GLU A 55 12.05 3.69 25.83
N LEU A 56 11.07 3.72 24.93
CA LEU A 56 10.04 2.69 24.81
C LEU A 56 10.65 1.30 24.55
N ALA A 57 11.56 1.20 23.58
CA ALA A 57 12.22 -0.07 23.26
C ALA A 57 13.02 -0.62 24.46
N THR A 58 13.71 0.27 25.19
CA THR A 58 14.48 -0.09 26.38
C THR A 58 13.58 -0.55 27.53
N ALA A 59 12.44 0.14 27.75
CA ALA A 59 11.46 -0.24 28.76
C ALA A 59 10.86 -1.63 28.48
N ILE A 60 10.52 -1.91 27.21
CA ILE A 60 10.01 -3.22 26.78
C ILE A 60 11.06 -4.31 26.97
N LEU A 61 12.32 -4.06 26.62
CA LEU A 61 13.41 -5.04 26.77
C LEU A 61 13.84 -5.26 28.22
N ALA A 62 13.59 -4.30 29.10
CA ALA A 62 13.86 -4.40 30.52
C ALA A 62 12.82 -5.23 31.27
N ASP A 63 11.65 -5.47 30.67
CA ASP A 63 10.62 -6.30 31.26
C ASP A 63 11.10 -7.76 31.41
N LYS A 64 10.74 -8.37 32.56
CA LYS A 64 11.14 -9.73 32.94
C LYS A 64 9.94 -10.61 33.28
N GLY A 65 8.76 -10.25 32.77
CA GLY A 65 7.53 -11.01 32.94
C GLY A 65 7.75 -12.49 32.59
N ALA A 66 7.34 -13.38 33.48
CA ALA A 66 7.48 -14.83 33.29
C ALA A 66 6.27 -15.46 32.60
N GLN A 67 5.19 -14.68 32.39
CA GLN A 67 3.94 -15.13 31.78
C GLN A 67 3.64 -14.26 30.55
N PRO A 68 2.88 -14.78 29.56
CA PRO A 68 2.43 -13.97 28.44
C PRO A 68 1.62 -12.76 28.91
N GLU A 69 2.08 -11.56 28.56
CA GLU A 69 1.39 -10.30 28.85
C GLU A 69 1.51 -9.31 27.69
N LEU A 70 0.64 -8.28 27.70
CA LEU A 70 0.67 -7.20 26.73
C LEU A 70 1.64 -6.11 27.23
N LEU A 71 2.73 -5.90 26.51
CA LEU A 71 3.74 -4.88 26.85
C LEU A 71 3.47 -3.52 26.20
N LEU A 72 2.84 -3.52 25.03
CA LEU A 72 2.56 -2.32 24.24
C LEU A 72 1.38 -2.59 23.31
N ASP A 73 0.39 -1.70 23.34
CA ASP A 73 -0.68 -1.69 22.35
C ASP A 73 -0.14 -1.35 20.95
N GLY A 74 -0.65 -2.05 19.94
CA GLY A 74 -0.40 -1.68 18.56
C GLY A 74 -0.97 -0.28 18.25
N PRO A 75 -0.43 0.42 17.25
CA PRO A 75 -0.98 1.70 16.83
C PRO A 75 -2.43 1.53 16.37
N ASP A 76 -3.28 2.47 16.76
CA ASP A 76 -4.67 2.51 16.30
C ASP A 76 -4.75 2.92 14.80
N PRO A 77 -5.93 2.80 14.16
CA PRO A 77 -6.09 3.20 12.76
C PRO A 77 -5.76 4.67 12.47
N HIS A 78 -5.96 5.57 13.43
CA HIS A 78 -5.67 7.00 13.26
C HIS A 78 -4.16 7.26 13.27
N ALA A 79 -3.41 6.66 14.19
CA ALA A 79 -1.96 6.70 14.24
C ALA A 79 -1.33 6.05 13.01
N LEU A 80 -1.87 4.91 12.56
CA LEU A 80 -1.46 4.27 11.31
C LEU A 80 -1.70 5.18 10.11
N ALA A 81 -2.85 5.86 10.06
CA ALA A 81 -3.17 6.78 8.97
C ALA A 81 -2.19 7.97 8.92
N TRP A 82 -1.84 8.59 10.05
CA TRP A 82 -0.84 9.67 10.08
C TRP A 82 0.56 9.19 9.69
N ALA A 83 0.96 8.00 10.11
CA ALA A 83 2.23 7.41 9.69
C ALA A 83 2.28 7.14 8.18
N GLU A 84 1.13 6.78 7.60
CA GLU A 84 0.98 6.48 6.18
C GLU A 84 0.82 7.74 5.32
N TRP A 85 0.00 8.70 5.73
CA TRP A 85 -0.33 9.94 5.03
C TRP A 85 -0.04 11.17 5.92
N PRO A 86 1.24 11.51 6.14
CA PRO A 86 1.61 12.58 7.06
C PRO A 86 1.20 13.97 6.56
N ASN A 87 1.03 14.15 5.25
CA ASN A 87 0.66 15.42 4.63
C ASN A 87 -0.63 15.23 3.80
N PRO A 88 -1.82 15.18 4.42
CA PRO A 88 -3.07 15.03 3.69
C PRO A 88 -3.44 16.34 2.97
N ASP A 89 -3.92 16.26 1.73
CA ASP A 89 -4.42 17.42 0.98
C ASP A 89 -5.64 18.07 1.64
N SER A 90 -6.41 17.29 2.40
CA SER A 90 -7.61 17.73 3.12
C SER A 90 -7.82 16.88 4.36
N LEU A 91 -8.18 17.52 5.48
CA LEU A 91 -8.46 16.86 6.75
C LEU A 91 -9.89 17.17 7.21
N MET A 92 -10.75 16.15 7.18
CA MET A 92 -12.13 16.23 7.63
C MET A 92 -12.25 15.56 9.00
N THR A 93 -12.67 16.31 10.02
CA THR A 93 -12.76 15.84 11.42
C THR A 93 -14.18 15.83 11.97
N ARG A 94 -15.16 16.23 11.16
CA ARG A 94 -16.57 16.31 11.59
C ARG A 94 -17.23 14.93 11.49
N ASP A 95 -18.11 14.64 12.44
CA ASP A 95 -19.00 13.47 12.34
C ASP A 95 -19.80 13.49 11.02
N GLY A 96 -19.94 12.32 10.41
CA GLY A 96 -20.61 12.16 9.11
C GLY A 96 -19.74 12.43 7.88
N SER A 97 -18.47 12.84 8.04
CA SER A 97 -17.60 13.15 6.89
C SER A 97 -17.43 11.98 5.91
N PHE A 98 -17.52 10.73 6.34
CA PHE A 98 -17.47 9.58 5.43
C PHE A 98 -18.68 9.48 4.51
N GLU A 99 -19.86 9.89 4.97
CA GLU A 99 -21.07 9.91 4.14
C GLU A 99 -21.01 11.10 3.18
N ASP A 100 -20.67 12.28 3.70
CA ASP A 100 -20.59 13.53 2.92
C ASP A 100 -19.55 13.45 1.79
N GLU A 101 -18.41 12.77 2.03
CA GLU A 101 -17.36 12.54 1.04
C GLU A 101 -17.57 11.25 0.21
N GLY A 102 -18.69 10.55 0.40
CA GLY A 102 -19.05 9.34 -0.34
C GLY A 102 -18.17 8.13 -0.06
N VAL A 103 -17.35 8.16 1.01
CA VAL A 103 -16.47 7.07 1.43
C VAL A 103 -17.25 5.79 1.72
N LEU A 104 -18.44 5.88 2.32
CA LEU A 104 -19.28 4.71 2.59
C LEU A 104 -19.68 3.98 1.29
N GLY A 105 -20.07 4.73 0.25
CA GLY A 105 -20.37 4.17 -1.06
C GLY A 105 -19.14 3.57 -1.75
N MET A 106 -17.95 4.14 -1.52
CA MET A 106 -16.69 3.55 -1.99
C MET A 106 -16.39 2.23 -1.28
N ILE A 107 -16.62 2.13 0.03
CA ILE A 107 -16.43 0.90 0.81
C ILE A 107 -17.40 -0.19 0.32
N GLU A 108 -18.67 0.15 0.13
CA GLU A 108 -19.68 -0.77 -0.42
C GLU A 108 -19.26 -1.28 -1.81
N ALA A 109 -18.75 -0.39 -2.67
CA ALA A 109 -18.25 -0.77 -3.99
C ALA A 109 -17.06 -1.74 -3.94
N LEU A 110 -16.22 -1.71 -2.91
CA LEU A 110 -15.13 -2.67 -2.73
C LEU A 110 -15.63 -4.08 -2.44
N GLY A 111 -16.85 -4.23 -1.92
CA GLY A 111 -17.50 -5.53 -1.72
C GLY A 111 -17.91 -6.23 -3.02
N ARG A 112 -17.95 -5.49 -4.13
CA ARG A 112 -18.25 -6.05 -5.46
C ARG A 112 -16.95 -6.44 -6.19
N PRO A 113 -16.98 -7.55 -6.96
CA PRO A 113 -15.81 -7.96 -7.76
C PRO A 113 -15.55 -6.99 -8.91
N GLU A 114 -16.61 -6.43 -9.50
CA GLU A 114 -16.54 -5.55 -10.66
C GLU A 114 -16.14 -4.12 -10.29
N VAL A 115 -15.21 -3.55 -11.06
CA VAL A 115 -14.75 -2.17 -10.95
C VAL A 115 -14.83 -1.52 -12.33
N ALA A 116 -15.68 -0.52 -12.46
CA ALA A 116 -15.79 0.26 -13.68
C ALA A 116 -14.50 1.06 -13.95
N LEU A 117 -14.08 1.10 -15.21
CA LEU A 117 -12.95 1.88 -15.71
C LEU A 117 -13.42 2.91 -16.74
N THR A 118 -12.50 3.73 -17.23
CA THR A 118 -12.79 4.70 -18.28
C THR A 118 -13.16 4.04 -19.60
N GLY A 119 -14.02 4.69 -20.38
CA GLY A 119 -14.37 4.23 -21.74
C GLY A 119 -15.27 2.99 -21.80
N GLY A 120 -15.97 2.66 -20.71
CA GLY A 120 -16.88 1.50 -20.65
C GLY A 120 -16.18 0.16 -20.41
N ALA A 121 -14.87 0.17 -20.23
CA ALA A 121 -14.12 -0.98 -19.75
C ALA A 121 -14.37 -1.21 -18.25
N TRP A 122 -14.07 -2.41 -17.77
CA TRP A 122 -14.16 -2.76 -16.35
C TRP A 122 -13.22 -3.92 -16.03
N ILE A 123 -12.96 -4.15 -14.74
CA ILE A 123 -12.21 -5.31 -14.25
C ILE A 123 -13.02 -6.11 -13.24
N SER A 124 -12.94 -7.43 -13.27
CA SER A 124 -13.37 -8.30 -12.16
C SER A 124 -12.17 -8.61 -11.29
N ILE A 125 -12.29 -8.51 -9.96
CA ILE A 125 -11.26 -8.90 -9.00
C ILE A 125 -11.85 -9.91 -8.03
N GLU A 126 -11.41 -11.16 -8.12
CA GLU A 126 -11.99 -12.27 -7.39
C GLU A 126 -10.93 -13.04 -6.59
N PRO A 127 -11.01 -13.02 -5.24
CA PRO A 127 -10.20 -13.91 -4.43
C PRO A 127 -10.74 -15.34 -4.52
N THR A 128 -9.88 -16.27 -4.92
CA THR A 128 -10.16 -17.71 -4.87
C THR A 128 -9.51 -18.33 -3.63
N ARG A 129 -9.63 -19.66 -3.48
CA ARG A 129 -8.93 -20.40 -2.43
C ARG A 129 -7.40 -20.25 -2.49
N ALA A 130 -6.84 -20.18 -3.69
CA ALA A 130 -5.38 -20.24 -3.88
C ALA A 130 -4.77 -18.87 -4.23
N MET A 131 -5.46 -18.09 -5.03
CA MET A 131 -4.95 -16.84 -5.61
C MET A 131 -6.06 -15.84 -5.89
N VAL A 132 -5.69 -14.60 -6.17
CA VAL A 132 -6.61 -13.58 -6.68
C VAL A 132 -6.56 -13.60 -8.20
N THR A 133 -7.72 -13.67 -8.84
CA THR A 133 -7.85 -13.55 -10.30
C THR A 133 -8.36 -12.17 -10.65
N VAL A 134 -7.77 -11.58 -11.69
CA VAL A 134 -8.19 -10.29 -12.23
C VAL A 134 -8.49 -10.48 -13.71
N ASP A 135 -9.71 -10.16 -14.14
CA ASP A 135 -10.12 -10.19 -15.55
C ASP A 135 -10.30 -8.75 -16.06
N VAL A 136 -9.87 -8.46 -17.29
CA VAL A 136 -10.02 -7.13 -17.92
C VAL A 136 -10.95 -7.20 -19.12
N ASN A 137 -12.05 -6.47 -19.04
CA ASN A 137 -13.05 -6.41 -20.09
C ASN A 137 -13.05 -5.03 -20.78
N THR A 138 -13.14 -5.00 -22.12
CA THR A 138 -13.10 -3.77 -22.91
C THR A 138 -14.49 -3.14 -23.14
N GLY A 139 -15.55 -3.79 -22.66
CA GLY A 139 -16.92 -3.39 -22.95
C GLY A 139 -17.30 -3.67 -24.40
N ALA A 140 -17.97 -2.71 -25.05
CA ALA A 140 -18.49 -2.88 -26.41
C ALA A 140 -17.43 -2.79 -27.52
N ASP A 141 -16.30 -2.10 -27.28
CA ASP A 141 -15.22 -1.97 -28.27
C ASP A 141 -14.20 -3.10 -28.07
N THR A 142 -14.16 -4.04 -29.01
CA THR A 142 -13.27 -5.21 -28.97
C THR A 142 -12.00 -5.03 -29.80
N SER A 143 -11.65 -3.80 -30.19
CA SER A 143 -10.42 -3.52 -30.93
C SER A 143 -9.17 -3.70 -30.05
N LEU A 144 -8.03 -4.05 -30.66
CA LEU A 144 -6.76 -4.15 -29.91
C LEU A 144 -6.35 -2.83 -29.25
N ALA A 145 -6.72 -1.70 -29.86
CA ALA A 145 -6.48 -0.38 -29.30
C ALA A 145 -7.31 -0.12 -28.04
N ALA A 146 -8.58 -0.55 -28.03
CA ALA A 146 -9.41 -0.54 -26.83
C ALA A 146 -8.86 -1.48 -25.76
N GLY A 147 -8.39 -2.67 -26.15
CA GLY A 147 -7.71 -3.61 -25.25
C GLY A 147 -6.51 -3.00 -24.54
N LEU A 148 -5.60 -2.34 -25.26
CA LEU A 148 -4.47 -1.65 -24.63
C LEU A 148 -4.93 -0.53 -23.67
N LYS A 149 -5.92 0.28 -24.06
CA LYS A 149 -6.45 1.35 -23.20
C LYS A 149 -7.08 0.80 -21.92
N ALA A 150 -7.88 -0.25 -22.03
CA ALA A 150 -8.51 -0.93 -20.89
C ALA A 150 -7.45 -1.54 -19.97
N ASN A 151 -6.45 -2.23 -20.52
CA ASN A 151 -5.34 -2.79 -19.74
C ASN A 151 -4.56 -1.70 -18.98
N ILE A 152 -4.26 -0.56 -19.62
CA ILE A 152 -3.58 0.56 -18.94
C ILE A 152 -4.45 1.13 -17.80
N ALA A 153 -5.75 1.30 -18.01
CA ALA A 153 -6.67 1.77 -16.97
C ALA A 153 -6.77 0.77 -15.81
N ALA A 154 -6.90 -0.52 -16.11
CA ALA A 154 -6.91 -1.61 -15.14
C ALA A 154 -5.66 -1.61 -14.28
N ILE A 155 -4.47 -1.58 -14.89
CA ILE A 155 -3.19 -1.60 -14.16
C ILE A 155 -2.98 -0.36 -13.29
N ARG A 156 -3.49 0.81 -13.71
CA ARG A 156 -3.44 2.02 -12.88
C ARG A 156 -4.36 1.94 -11.66
N ALA A 157 -5.52 1.31 -11.79
CA ALA A 157 -6.48 1.16 -10.69
C ALA A 157 -6.11 0.01 -9.73
N LEU A 158 -5.53 -1.07 -10.26
CA LEU A 158 -5.39 -2.35 -9.57
C LEU A 158 -4.66 -2.27 -8.21
N PRO A 159 -3.54 -1.54 -8.02
CA PRO A 159 -2.87 -1.50 -6.72
C PRO A 159 -3.76 -0.95 -5.60
N ALA A 160 -4.53 0.11 -5.88
CA ALA A 160 -5.48 0.66 -4.92
C ALA A 160 -6.63 -0.32 -4.65
N GLN A 161 -7.16 -0.96 -5.68
CA GLN A 161 -8.24 -1.94 -5.53
C GLN A 161 -7.80 -3.17 -4.71
N LEU A 162 -6.57 -3.67 -4.90
CA LEU A 162 -5.99 -4.74 -4.09
C LEU A 162 -5.74 -4.29 -2.64
N ARG A 163 -5.18 -3.09 -2.45
CA ARG A 163 -4.87 -2.55 -1.12
C ARG A 163 -6.13 -2.32 -0.29
N CYS A 164 -7.16 -1.66 -0.85
CA CYS A 164 -8.40 -1.36 -0.14
C CYS A 164 -9.24 -2.62 0.15
N ARG A 165 -9.13 -3.67 -0.67
CA ARG A 165 -9.75 -4.98 -0.38
C ARG A 165 -8.93 -5.86 0.56
N GLY A 166 -7.71 -5.44 0.95
CA GLY A 166 -6.81 -6.28 1.75
C GLY A 166 -6.34 -7.54 1.02
N LEU A 167 -6.25 -7.49 -0.32
CA LEU A 167 -5.87 -8.64 -1.15
C LEU A 167 -4.35 -8.70 -1.36
N GLY A 168 -3.80 -9.89 -1.14
CA GLY A 168 -2.40 -10.23 -1.32
C GLY A 168 -2.19 -11.72 -1.58
N GLY A 169 -0.95 -12.15 -1.74
CA GLY A 169 -0.60 -13.48 -2.24
C GLY A 169 -0.33 -13.46 -3.75
N GLN A 170 -0.52 -14.60 -4.39
CA GLN A 170 -0.43 -14.70 -5.85
C GLN A 170 -1.63 -14.02 -6.50
N VAL A 171 -1.37 -13.19 -7.50
CA VAL A 171 -2.39 -12.52 -8.31
C VAL A 171 -2.10 -12.81 -9.77
N THR A 172 -3.11 -13.28 -10.49
CA THR A 172 -3.05 -13.57 -11.92
C THR A 172 -4.00 -12.64 -12.65
N ILE A 173 -3.47 -11.91 -13.63
CA ILE A 173 -4.21 -10.91 -14.42
C ILE A 173 -4.41 -11.46 -15.82
N ASP A 174 -5.65 -11.74 -16.19
CA ASP A 174 -6.07 -11.99 -17.56
C ASP A 174 -6.36 -10.65 -18.24
N LEU A 175 -5.55 -10.31 -19.24
CA LEU A 175 -5.55 -8.99 -19.87
C LEU A 175 -6.33 -9.04 -21.17
N ALA A 176 -7.04 -7.95 -21.48
CA ALA A 176 -7.75 -7.81 -22.74
C ALA A 176 -6.80 -7.98 -23.95
N PRO A 177 -7.29 -8.53 -25.08
CA PRO A 177 -6.47 -8.70 -26.27
C PRO A 177 -5.79 -7.39 -26.73
N MET A 178 -4.47 -7.42 -26.88
CA MET A 178 -3.67 -6.28 -27.35
C MET A 178 -2.51 -6.77 -28.23
N ALA A 179 -1.84 -5.88 -28.96
CA ALA A 179 -0.73 -6.30 -29.81
C ALA A 179 0.47 -6.76 -28.96
N LYS A 180 1.12 -7.86 -29.34
CA LYS A 180 2.25 -8.43 -28.59
C LYS A 180 3.38 -7.42 -28.33
N LYS A 181 3.63 -6.50 -29.26
CA LYS A 181 4.62 -5.43 -29.13
C LYS A 181 4.31 -4.42 -28.01
N GLU A 182 3.04 -4.31 -27.61
CA GLU A 182 2.57 -3.37 -26.59
C GLU A 182 2.74 -3.92 -25.17
N ARG A 183 3.02 -5.22 -25.01
CA ARG A 183 3.32 -5.84 -23.70
C ARG A 183 4.42 -5.10 -22.94
N LYS A 184 5.47 -4.66 -23.64
CA LYS A 184 6.57 -3.89 -23.04
C LYS A 184 6.11 -2.54 -22.48
N VAL A 185 5.18 -1.88 -23.17
CA VAL A 185 4.59 -0.62 -22.70
C VAL A 185 3.74 -0.88 -21.46
N LEU A 186 2.92 -1.93 -21.48
CA LEU A 186 2.10 -2.28 -20.33
C LEU A 186 2.95 -2.67 -19.10
N GLU A 187 4.04 -3.40 -19.28
CA GLU A 187 4.99 -3.71 -18.20
C GLU A 187 5.60 -2.46 -17.56
N GLN A 188 5.91 -1.43 -18.35
CA GLN A 188 6.38 -0.15 -17.82
C GLN A 188 5.30 0.53 -16.97
N VAL A 189 4.04 0.49 -17.43
CA VAL A 189 2.90 1.00 -16.67
C VAL A 189 2.70 0.21 -15.38
N MET A 190 2.80 -1.12 -15.41
CA MET A 190 2.71 -1.98 -14.21
C MET A 190 3.79 -1.64 -13.20
N ARG A 191 5.05 -1.53 -13.65
CA ARG A 191 6.18 -1.17 -12.78
C ARG A 191 5.95 0.18 -12.12
N ALA A 192 5.47 1.18 -12.87
CA ALA A 192 5.19 2.50 -12.31
C ALA A 192 4.03 2.46 -11.29
N ALA A 193 2.92 1.81 -11.63
CA ALA A 193 1.74 1.74 -10.78
C ALA A 193 2.01 1.01 -9.46
N PHE A 194 2.65 -0.16 -9.50
CA PHE A 194 2.96 -0.94 -8.29
C PHE A 194 4.16 -0.40 -7.50
N ARG A 195 5.05 0.38 -8.12
CA ARG A 195 6.13 1.07 -7.38
C ARG A 195 5.59 2.23 -6.53
N ALA A 196 4.53 2.89 -6.98
CA ALA A 196 3.87 3.95 -6.22
C ALA A 196 2.97 3.41 -5.09
N ASP A 197 2.67 2.11 -5.13
CA ASP A 197 1.92 1.44 -4.07
C ASP A 197 2.84 1.10 -2.88
N ARG A 198 2.27 1.09 -1.68
CA ARG A 198 3.02 0.90 -0.43
C ARG A 198 3.27 -0.56 -0.08
N VAL A 199 2.45 -1.47 -0.61
CA VAL A 199 2.55 -2.90 -0.30
C VAL A 199 3.49 -3.56 -1.30
N ASP A 200 4.55 -4.17 -0.78
CA ASP A 200 5.56 -4.84 -1.57
C ASP A 200 4.95 -5.84 -2.55
N THR A 201 5.29 -5.64 -3.83
CA THR A 201 4.78 -6.44 -4.94
C THR A 201 5.90 -6.80 -5.91
N VAL A 202 6.07 -8.10 -6.12
CA VAL A 202 6.99 -8.66 -7.11
C VAL A 202 6.20 -8.92 -8.39
N LEU A 203 6.56 -8.22 -9.46
CA LEU A 203 6.01 -8.47 -10.80
C LEU A 203 6.74 -9.66 -11.43
N ALA A 204 6.09 -10.82 -11.50
CA ALA A 204 6.71 -12.08 -11.92
C ALA A 204 6.89 -12.15 -13.44
N GLY A 205 5.89 -11.69 -14.20
CA GLY A 205 5.95 -11.58 -15.66
C GLY A 205 4.79 -12.27 -16.37
N TRP A 206 4.95 -12.42 -17.69
CA TRP A 206 3.96 -13.08 -18.55
C TRP A 206 4.05 -14.59 -18.46
N THR A 207 2.88 -15.23 -18.39
CA THR A 207 2.75 -16.68 -18.54
C THR A 207 2.75 -17.09 -20.02
N PRO A 208 2.98 -18.38 -20.34
CA PRO A 208 2.85 -18.89 -21.70
C PRO A 208 1.44 -18.71 -22.30
N LEU A 209 0.40 -18.70 -21.46
CA LEU A 209 -1.00 -18.53 -21.89
C LEU A 209 -1.40 -17.07 -22.08
N GLY A 210 -0.55 -16.12 -21.68
CA GLY A 210 -0.76 -14.69 -21.93
C GLY A 210 -1.31 -13.89 -20.76
N CYS A 211 -1.56 -14.51 -19.60
CA CYS A 211 -1.80 -13.79 -18.35
C CYS A 211 -0.50 -13.15 -17.81
N TYR A 212 -0.64 -12.20 -16.89
CA TYR A 212 0.48 -11.64 -16.12
C TYR A 212 0.37 -12.03 -14.65
N GLU A 213 1.48 -12.46 -14.06
CA GLU A 213 1.52 -12.88 -12.65
C GLU A 213 2.30 -11.88 -11.80
N LEU A 214 1.82 -11.68 -10.56
CA LEU A 214 2.53 -10.97 -9.52
C LEU A 214 2.36 -11.66 -8.17
N GLN A 215 3.34 -11.46 -7.29
CA GLN A 215 3.32 -11.89 -5.91
C GLN A 215 3.28 -10.66 -5.01
N ARG A 216 2.21 -10.52 -4.24
CA ARG A 216 1.97 -9.39 -3.35
C ARG A 216 2.05 -9.82 -1.89
N LYS A 217 2.67 -9.02 -1.03
CA LYS A 217 2.75 -9.31 0.41
C LYS A 217 1.35 -9.25 1.06
N ARG A 218 1.09 -10.15 2.01
CA ARG A 218 -0.15 -10.12 2.82
C ARG A 218 0.09 -9.29 4.07
N GLU A 219 -0.37 -8.04 4.05
CA GLU A 219 -0.20 -7.09 5.17
C GLU A 219 -1.51 -6.71 5.87
N ARG A 220 -2.66 -6.95 5.21
CA ARG A 220 -3.98 -6.59 5.71
C ARG A 220 -4.91 -7.79 5.65
N LEU A 221 -5.90 -7.84 6.54
CA LEU A 221 -7.00 -8.79 6.44
C LEU A 221 -7.90 -8.41 5.25
N PRO A 222 -8.45 -9.39 4.51
CA PRO A 222 -9.40 -9.11 3.44
C PRO A 222 -10.63 -8.36 3.96
N LEU A 223 -11.06 -7.32 3.25
CA LEU A 223 -12.18 -6.47 3.64
C LEU A 223 -13.46 -7.27 3.91
N ALA A 224 -13.72 -8.29 3.09
CA ALA A 224 -14.87 -9.19 3.22
C ALA A 224 -14.90 -10.01 4.52
N GLN A 225 -13.80 -10.04 5.30
CA GLN A 225 -13.75 -10.66 6.63
C GLN A 225 -13.99 -9.66 7.75
N LEU A 226 -13.94 -8.36 7.46
CA LEU A 226 -13.98 -7.28 8.44
C LEU A 226 -15.33 -6.58 8.51
N ILE A 227 -16.11 -6.62 7.43
CA ILE A 227 -17.38 -5.92 7.33
C ILE A 227 -18.48 -6.94 7.07
N ASP A 228 -19.54 -6.91 7.88
CA ASP A 228 -20.80 -7.52 7.49
C ASP A 228 -21.46 -6.60 6.45
N PRO A 229 -21.89 -7.09 5.27
CA PRO A 229 -22.68 -6.29 4.35
C PRO A 229 -23.88 -5.56 4.98
N SER A 230 -24.42 -6.07 6.10
CA SER A 230 -25.48 -5.37 6.84
C SER A 230 -25.04 -4.10 7.57
N ASP A 231 -23.74 -3.92 7.82
CA ASP A 231 -23.20 -2.74 8.52
C ASP A 231 -23.10 -1.50 7.63
N LEU A 232 -23.35 -1.65 6.32
CA LEU A 232 -23.24 -0.60 5.31
C LEU A 232 -24.60 -0.06 4.83
N SER A 233 -25.71 -0.58 5.37
CA SER A 233 -27.10 -0.21 5.03
C SER A 233 -27.82 0.51 6.16
#